data_AF-A0A6G1L885-F1
#
_entry.id   AF-A0A6G1L885-F1
#
_cell.length_a   1.000
_cell.length_b   1.000
_cell.length_c   1.000
_cell.angle_alpha   90.00
_cell.angle_beta   90.00
_cell.angle_gamma   90.00
#
_symmetry.space_group_name_H-M   'P 1'
#
loop_
_entity.id
_entity.type
_entity.pdbx_description
1 polymer ?
#
loop_
_entity_poly.entity_id
_entity_poly.type
_entity_poly.pdbx_seq_one_letter_code
_entity_poly.pdbx_strand_id
1 'polypeptide(L)'
;MSACSPKDVDAGNLEPVGTIEEALIKLICSKRTVHALLDVYDAGEYEIDNKVYFFPYHTELDRLSEWRCYIHKGQVAAVSQSRFYAHNHVGITDEALQDMVCGIRTVWKTVQKDLAFDSCVLDIYAEVSRPSFTPADVRLIEINPWGPYLGSGSLLFHWLDDSQILLSSQSTVKTVVRLVEPFLGAGSPPTLSRRQAYEIGRANVVKDELRCLEARDLASKVLCPVNHETFMRMPLSGRSCGVTTRSAGLARFLPHPGEIAGQATLDETGSSDEDDAAIISHPRFRKLQSLWIESGEWQVVADAQFPIAV
;
A
#
# COMPACT_ATOMS: atom_id res chain seq x y z
N MET A 1 5.04 4.45 15.21
CA MET A 1 5.65 3.47 14.30
C MET A 1 6.17 4.19 13.07
N SER A 2 7.36 3.84 12.59
CA SER A 2 7.90 4.40 11.35
C SER A 2 7.29 3.80 10.08
N ALA A 3 6.62 2.64 10.18
CA ALA A 3 6.21 1.86 9.00
C ALA A 3 4.81 2.20 8.45
N CYS A 4 3.95 2.89 9.20
CA CYS A 4 2.61 3.22 8.73
C CYS A 4 1.95 4.39 9.49
N SER A 5 1.12 5.15 8.78
CA SER A 5 0.13 6.09 9.35
C SER A 5 -1.24 5.40 9.55
N PRO A 6 -2.06 5.83 10.53
CA PRO A 6 -3.38 5.27 10.85
C PRO A 6 -4.48 5.66 9.83
N LYS A 7 -4.18 5.59 8.52
CA LYS A 7 -5.07 6.02 7.41
C LYS A 7 -6.38 5.21 7.31
N ASP A 8 -6.54 4.14 8.07
CA ASP A 8 -7.74 3.32 8.13
C ASP A 8 -8.73 3.75 9.23
N VAL A 9 -8.35 4.73 10.06
CA VAL A 9 -9.21 5.37 11.07
C VAL A 9 -9.92 6.58 10.45
N ASP A 10 -10.99 7.08 11.08
CA ASP A 10 -11.78 8.25 10.62
C ASP A 10 -12.33 8.10 9.20
N ALA A 11 -12.64 6.88 8.80
CA ALA A 11 -12.94 6.56 7.40
C ALA A 11 -11.86 7.15 6.46
N GLY A 12 -10.58 7.06 6.80
CA GLY A 12 -9.47 7.57 6.00
C GLY A 12 -9.48 9.07 5.72
N ASN A 13 -10.25 9.84 6.48
CA ASN A 13 -10.20 11.30 6.41
C ASN A 13 -9.00 11.87 7.16
N LEU A 14 -8.26 11.09 7.97
CA LEU A 14 -7.05 11.57 8.65
C LEU A 14 -7.30 12.91 9.35
N GLU A 15 -8.32 12.93 10.20
CA GLU A 15 -8.61 14.14 10.98
C GLU A 15 -7.39 14.48 11.86
N PRO A 16 -7.14 15.76 12.18
CA PRO A 16 -6.08 16.12 13.12
C PRO A 16 -6.34 15.53 14.51
N VAL A 17 -5.30 15.50 15.33
CA VAL A 17 -5.41 15.20 16.77
C VAL A 17 -5.00 16.43 17.58
N GLY A 18 -5.85 16.84 18.51
CA GLY A 18 -5.60 17.95 19.42
C GLY A 18 -4.86 17.52 20.69
N THR A 19 -4.88 16.23 21.02
CA THR A 19 -4.32 15.70 22.27
C THR A 19 -3.58 14.39 22.06
N ILE A 20 -2.71 14.04 23.02
CA ILE A 20 -2.03 12.73 23.05
C ILE A 20 -3.03 11.59 23.25
N GLU A 21 -4.10 11.81 24.02
CA GLU A 21 -5.16 10.81 24.20
C GLU A 21 -5.83 10.47 22.87
N GLU A 22 -6.19 11.48 22.08
CA GLU A 22 -6.73 11.29 20.73
C GLU A 22 -5.74 10.57 19.81
N ALA A 23 -4.46 10.94 19.86
CA ALA A 23 -3.41 10.27 19.10
C ALA A 23 -3.34 8.77 19.43
N LEU A 24 -3.32 8.43 20.72
CA LEU A 24 -3.28 7.05 21.19
C LEU A 24 -4.54 6.29 20.76
N ILE A 25 -5.72 6.89 20.89
CA ILE A 25 -6.98 6.30 20.42
C ILE A 25 -6.92 5.99 18.92
N LYS A 26 -6.39 6.90 18.09
CA LYS A 26 -6.24 6.63 16.66
C LYS A 26 -5.25 5.51 16.38
N LEU A 27 -4.11 5.50 17.06
CA LEU A 27 -3.11 4.45 16.90
C LEU A 27 -3.69 3.07 17.21
N ILE A 28 -4.44 2.93 18.31
CA ILE A 28 -4.98 1.63 18.71
C ILE A 28 -6.23 1.20 17.93
N CYS A 29 -6.98 2.16 17.37
CA CYS A 29 -8.13 1.87 16.52
C CYS A 29 -7.73 1.51 15.07
N SER A 30 -6.50 1.85 14.66
CA SER A 30 -5.96 1.54 13.35
C SER A 30 -5.49 0.09 13.28
N LYS A 31 -6.04 -0.69 12.35
CA LYS A 31 -5.56 -2.06 12.10
C LYS A 31 -4.11 -2.05 11.64
N ARG A 32 -3.76 -1.11 10.74
CA ARG A 32 -2.37 -0.97 10.24
C ARG A 32 -1.38 -0.77 11.38
N THR A 33 -1.72 0.14 12.28
CA THR A 33 -0.89 0.51 13.42
C THR A 33 -0.83 -0.62 14.44
N VAL A 34 -1.95 -1.27 14.76
CA VAL A 34 -1.97 -2.44 15.63
C VAL A 34 -1.08 -3.56 15.07
N HIS A 35 -1.17 -3.85 13.77
CA HIS A 35 -0.28 -4.84 13.14
C HIS A 35 1.21 -4.47 13.30
N ALA A 36 1.57 -3.21 13.08
CA ALA A 36 2.94 -2.76 13.26
C ALA A 36 3.40 -2.82 14.74
N LEU A 37 2.51 -2.60 15.71
CA LEU A 37 2.82 -2.81 17.14
C LEU A 37 3.04 -4.29 17.47
N LEU A 38 2.24 -5.19 16.88
CA LEU A 38 2.41 -6.62 17.04
C LEU A 38 3.74 -7.11 16.47
N ASP A 39 4.14 -6.59 15.31
CA ASP A 39 5.44 -6.90 14.71
C ASP A 39 6.60 -6.46 15.60
N VAL A 40 6.50 -5.28 16.24
CA VAL A 40 7.48 -4.81 17.24
C VAL A 40 7.52 -5.74 18.44
N TYR A 41 6.36 -6.16 18.95
CA TYR A 41 6.26 -7.08 20.09
C TYR A 41 6.86 -8.47 19.77
N ASP A 42 6.56 -9.01 18.60
CA ASP A 42 7.02 -10.34 18.17
C ASP A 42 8.51 -10.36 17.80
N ALA A 43 9.13 -9.20 17.57
CA ALA A 43 10.53 -9.09 17.17
C ALA A 43 11.54 -9.36 18.30
N GLY A 44 11.10 -9.48 19.57
CA GLY A 44 11.99 -9.81 20.68
C GLY A 44 13.16 -8.83 20.82
N GLU A 45 14.40 -9.33 20.78
CA GLU A 45 15.62 -8.53 20.99
C GLU A 45 16.10 -7.76 19.74
N TYR A 46 15.42 -7.89 18.59
CA TYR A 46 15.80 -7.11 17.41
C TYR A 46 15.41 -5.64 17.59
N GLU A 47 16.35 -4.75 17.27
CA GLU A 47 16.11 -3.31 17.28
C GLU A 47 15.15 -2.94 16.13
N ILE A 48 13.86 -2.90 16.44
CA ILE A 48 12.83 -2.34 15.54
C ILE A 48 12.55 -0.90 15.98
N ASP A 49 12.48 -0.01 15.00
CA ASP A 49 12.08 1.38 15.25
C ASP A 49 10.62 1.44 15.74
N ASN A 50 10.47 1.66 17.04
CA ASN A 50 9.20 1.77 17.74
C ASN A 50 8.76 3.23 17.96
N LYS A 51 9.44 4.20 17.32
CA LYS A 51 9.13 5.63 17.48
C LYS A 51 7.78 5.98 16.87
N VAL A 52 7.04 6.86 17.53
CA VAL A 52 5.85 7.52 16.98
C VAL A 52 6.27 8.89 16.49
N TYR A 53 5.96 9.17 15.22
CA TYR A 53 6.26 10.45 14.60
C TYR A 53 4.98 11.27 14.53
N PHE A 54 5.11 12.54 14.89
CA PHE A 54 4.04 13.51 14.92
C PHE A 54 4.39 14.61 13.92
N PHE A 55 3.49 14.85 12.97
CA PHE A 55 3.69 15.85 11.93
C PHE A 55 2.70 17.00 12.13
N PRO A 56 3.07 18.26 11.82
CA PRO A 56 2.11 19.35 11.81
C PRO A 56 0.94 19.05 10.87
N TYR A 57 -0.29 19.32 11.31
CA TYR A 57 -1.46 19.22 10.43
C TYR A 57 -1.63 20.50 9.62
N HIS A 58 -1.71 20.33 8.30
CA HIS A 58 -1.90 21.42 7.35
C HIS A 58 -3.32 21.36 6.79
N THR A 59 -4.21 22.21 7.32
CA THR A 59 -5.63 22.27 6.92
C THR A 59 -5.82 22.76 5.48
N GLU A 60 -4.83 23.48 4.96
CA GLU A 60 -4.78 24.06 3.64
C GLU A 60 -4.43 23.06 2.53
N LEU A 61 -3.92 21.87 2.87
CA LEU A 61 -3.52 20.90 1.86
C LEU A 61 -4.75 20.29 1.20
N ASP A 62 -4.90 20.58 -0.09
CA ASP A 62 -5.83 19.85 -0.93
C ASP A 62 -5.44 18.37 -1.02
N ARG A 63 -6.23 17.50 -0.38
CA ARG A 63 -6.02 16.05 -0.39
C ARG A 63 -6.12 15.42 -1.78
N LEU A 64 -6.63 16.14 -2.79
CA LEU A 64 -6.65 15.68 -4.19
C LEU A 64 -5.30 15.88 -4.88
N SER A 65 -4.43 16.69 -4.28
CA SER A 65 -3.09 17.00 -4.74
C SER A 65 -2.03 16.02 -4.21
N GLU A 66 -2.45 14.85 -3.72
CA GLU A 66 -1.56 13.75 -3.37
C GLU A 66 -1.37 12.81 -4.58
N TRP A 67 -0.12 12.43 -4.81
CA TRP A 67 0.28 11.57 -5.92
C TRP A 67 1.20 10.46 -5.44
N ARG A 68 1.08 9.29 -6.06
CA ARG A 68 1.97 8.15 -5.86
C ARG A 68 2.93 8.01 -7.02
N CYS A 69 4.22 8.00 -6.75
CA CYS A 69 5.27 7.92 -7.74
C CYS A 69 6.05 6.62 -7.60
N TYR A 70 6.21 5.92 -8.72
CA TYR A 70 6.92 4.65 -8.79
C TYR A 70 8.35 4.91 -9.23
N ILE A 71 9.30 4.74 -8.32
CA ILE A 71 10.73 4.86 -8.59
C ILE A 71 11.31 3.47 -8.82
N HIS A 72 11.90 3.25 -9.98
CA HIS A 72 12.61 2.01 -10.29
C HIS A 72 14.02 2.32 -10.78
N LYS A 73 15.03 1.69 -10.15
CA LYS A 73 16.45 1.87 -10.49
C LYS A 73 16.87 3.34 -10.60
N GLY A 74 16.40 4.15 -9.65
CA GLY A 74 16.69 5.57 -9.53
C GLY A 74 15.90 6.47 -10.48
N GLN A 75 14.95 5.94 -11.25
CA GLN A 75 14.17 6.69 -12.24
C GLN A 75 12.68 6.71 -11.90
N VAL A 76 12.01 7.83 -12.19
CA VAL A 76 10.55 7.94 -12.06
C VAL A 76 9.88 7.19 -13.22
N ALA A 77 9.44 5.97 -12.97
CA ALA A 77 8.81 5.11 -13.96
C ALA A 77 7.36 5.53 -14.23
N ALA A 78 6.59 5.80 -13.18
CA ALA A 78 5.18 6.13 -13.29
C ALA A 78 4.70 7.05 -12.16
N VAL A 79 3.57 7.72 -12.38
CA VAL A 79 2.87 8.56 -11.39
C VAL A 79 1.36 8.29 -11.46
N SER A 80 0.74 8.06 -10.31
CA SER A 80 -0.71 7.85 -10.16
C SER A 80 -1.30 8.96 -9.30
N GLN A 81 -2.47 9.44 -9.68
CA GLN A 81 -3.35 10.18 -8.76
C GLN A 81 -3.67 9.29 -7.55
N SER A 82 -3.51 9.79 -6.31
CA SER A 82 -3.79 9.00 -5.10
C SER A 82 -5.28 8.77 -4.88
N ARG A 83 -6.10 9.80 -5.10
CA ARG A 83 -7.56 9.70 -4.99
C ARG A 83 -8.21 9.24 -6.30
N PHE A 84 -8.04 7.96 -6.61
CA PHE A 84 -8.52 7.32 -7.84
C PHE A 84 -10.06 7.25 -8.00
N TYR A 85 -10.84 7.71 -7.01
CA TYR A 85 -12.30 7.77 -7.07
C TYR A 85 -12.83 9.20 -7.28
N ALA A 86 -11.95 10.21 -7.41
CA ALA A 86 -12.33 11.60 -7.58
C ALA A 86 -11.90 12.14 -8.96
N HIS A 87 -12.88 12.61 -9.74
CA HIS A 87 -12.71 13.17 -11.08
C HIS A 87 -12.28 14.65 -11.04
N ASN A 88 -11.21 14.99 -10.33
CA ASN A 88 -10.86 16.39 -9.99
C ASN A 88 -9.65 16.96 -10.76
N HIS A 89 -9.46 16.59 -12.01
CA HIS A 89 -8.36 17.09 -12.85
C HIS A 89 -8.81 18.11 -13.91
N VAL A 90 -10.02 18.68 -13.78
CA VAL A 90 -10.44 19.79 -14.63
C VAL A 90 -9.47 20.95 -14.45
N GLY A 91 -8.82 21.37 -15.55
CA GLY A 91 -7.84 22.46 -15.56
C GLY A 91 -6.39 22.06 -15.32
N ILE A 92 -6.09 20.77 -15.10
CA ILE A 92 -4.70 20.29 -15.10
C ILE A 92 -4.19 20.24 -16.54
N THR A 93 -3.09 20.92 -16.83
CA THR A 93 -2.47 20.93 -18.16
C THR A 93 -1.32 19.93 -18.25
N ASP A 94 -0.96 19.54 -19.47
CA ASP A 94 0.19 18.66 -19.72
C ASP A 94 1.49 19.28 -19.21
N GLU A 95 1.64 20.60 -19.32
CA GLU A 95 2.79 21.35 -18.80
C GLU A 95 2.89 21.22 -17.27
N ALA A 96 1.78 21.38 -16.55
CA ALA A 96 1.76 21.24 -15.09
C ALA A 96 2.14 19.81 -14.65
N LEU A 97 1.70 18.78 -15.39
CA LEU A 97 2.09 17.40 -15.15
C LEU A 97 3.58 17.16 -15.43
N GLN A 98 4.13 17.77 -16.48
CA GLN A 98 5.57 17.70 -16.77
C GLN A 98 6.38 18.39 -15.68
N ASP A 99 5.94 19.54 -15.20
CA ASP A 99 6.57 20.27 -14.09
C ASP A 99 6.51 19.47 -12.79
N MET A 100 5.39 18.80 -12.52
CA MET A 100 5.27 17.89 -11.39
C MET A 100 6.29 16.74 -11.48
N VAL A 101 6.41 16.08 -12.63
CA VAL A 101 7.40 15.01 -12.84
C VAL A 101 8.83 15.54 -12.68
N CYS A 102 9.11 16.77 -13.14
CA CYS A 102 10.40 17.43 -12.92
C CYS A 102 10.68 17.68 -11.42
N GLY A 103 9.67 18.13 -10.68
CA GLY A 103 9.75 18.32 -9.23
C GLY A 103 9.99 17.00 -8.49
N ILE A 104 9.27 15.93 -8.85
CA ILE A 104 9.46 14.59 -8.28
C ILE A 104 10.90 14.10 -8.50
N ARG A 105 11.44 14.26 -9.71
CA ARG A 105 12.85 13.89 -9.99
C ARG A 105 13.83 14.67 -9.14
N THR A 106 13.56 15.95 -8.90
CA THR A 106 14.39 16.83 -8.06
C THR A 106 14.35 16.41 -6.59
N VAL A 107 13.15 16.13 -6.06
CA VAL A 107 12.96 15.56 -4.73
C VAL A 107 13.72 14.24 -4.61
N TRP A 108 13.48 13.29 -5.50
CA TRP A 108 14.12 11.98 -5.45
C TRP A 108 15.65 12.07 -5.53
N LYS A 109 16.21 12.87 -6.44
CA LYS A 109 17.65 13.09 -6.54
C LYS A 109 18.26 13.65 -5.25
N THR A 110 17.49 14.40 -4.48
CA THR A 110 17.92 14.94 -3.18
C THR A 110 17.95 13.83 -2.14
N VAL A 111 16.86 13.07 -1.99
CA VAL A 111 16.73 12.07 -0.91
C VAL A 111 17.46 10.76 -1.19
N GLN A 112 17.59 10.35 -2.46
CA GLN A 112 18.23 9.08 -2.84
C GLN A 112 19.68 8.95 -2.34
N LYS A 113 20.38 10.07 -2.17
CA LYS A 113 21.80 10.08 -1.74
C LYS A 113 22.01 9.45 -0.37
N ASP A 114 20.98 9.47 0.46
CA ASP A 114 21.01 8.99 1.84
C ASP A 114 20.37 7.60 1.99
N LEU A 115 19.94 6.98 0.88
CA LEU A 115 19.19 5.72 0.88
C LEU A 115 20.01 4.59 0.24
N ALA A 116 19.94 3.41 0.85
CA ALA A 116 20.62 2.20 0.37
C ALA A 116 19.85 1.45 -0.74
N PHE A 117 18.78 2.03 -1.26
CA PHE A 117 17.92 1.45 -2.29
C PHE A 117 17.65 2.46 -3.40
N ASP A 118 17.41 1.95 -4.61
CA ASP A 118 17.14 2.75 -5.80
C ASP A 118 15.71 2.59 -6.32
N SER A 119 14.92 1.72 -5.69
CA SER A 119 13.56 1.40 -6.09
C SER A 119 12.62 1.53 -4.90
N CYS A 120 11.60 2.37 -5.03
CA CYS A 120 10.65 2.67 -3.96
C CYS A 120 9.37 3.28 -4.53
N VAL A 121 8.38 3.49 -3.67
CA VAL A 121 7.16 4.23 -3.99
C VAL A 121 7.16 5.50 -3.16
N LEU A 122 7.09 6.66 -3.78
CA LEU A 122 6.96 7.93 -3.09
C LEU A 122 5.50 8.35 -3.06
N ASP A 123 5.00 8.78 -1.91
CA ASP A 123 3.80 9.63 -1.88
C ASP A 123 4.28 11.09 -1.80
N ILE A 124 3.78 11.94 -2.70
CA ILE A 124 4.16 13.35 -2.82
C ILE A 124 2.91 14.23 -2.83
N TYR A 125 3.09 15.48 -2.41
CA TYR A 125 2.11 16.55 -2.54
C TYR A 125 2.49 17.47 -3.70
N ALA A 126 1.55 17.75 -4.60
CA ALA A 126 1.71 18.67 -5.72
C ALA A 126 0.35 19.21 -6.19
N GLU A 127 0.10 20.51 -5.94
CA GLU A 127 -1.12 21.21 -6.32
C GLU A 127 -1.08 21.70 -7.79
N VAL A 128 -1.08 20.75 -8.72
CA VAL A 128 -0.87 21.00 -10.17
C VAL A 128 -2.00 21.77 -10.85
N SER A 129 -3.17 21.89 -10.22
CA SER A 129 -4.28 22.72 -10.70
C SER A 129 -4.07 24.21 -10.42
N ARG A 130 -3.14 24.56 -9.53
CA ARG A 130 -2.83 25.94 -9.20
C ARG A 130 -2.09 26.60 -10.38
N PRO A 131 -2.58 27.74 -10.91
CA PRO A 131 -1.95 28.39 -12.08
C PRO A 131 -0.48 28.79 -11.87
N SER A 132 -0.06 29.00 -10.64
CA SER A 132 1.31 29.31 -10.25
C SER A 132 2.09 28.08 -9.78
N PHE A 133 1.63 26.87 -10.09
CA PHE A 133 2.35 25.65 -9.76
C PHE A 133 3.69 25.62 -10.50
N THR A 134 4.74 25.22 -9.79
CA THR A 134 6.09 25.05 -10.32
C THR A 134 6.69 23.74 -9.81
N PRO A 135 7.76 23.22 -10.45
CA PRO A 135 8.47 22.04 -9.95
C PRO A 135 8.96 22.17 -8.49
N ALA A 136 9.21 23.40 -8.04
CA ALA A 136 9.66 23.71 -6.69
C ALA A 136 8.54 23.60 -5.64
N ASP A 137 7.29 23.38 -6.03
CA ASP A 137 6.15 23.20 -5.13
C ASP A 137 5.92 21.74 -4.72
N VAL A 138 6.60 20.79 -5.37
CA VAL A 138 6.50 19.36 -5.01
C VAL A 138 7.10 19.10 -3.62
N ARG A 139 6.38 18.36 -2.77
CA ARG A 139 6.84 17.99 -1.41
C ARG A 139 6.75 16.48 -1.23
N LEU A 140 7.75 15.90 -0.54
CA LEU A 140 7.71 14.49 -0.14
C LEU A 140 6.76 14.32 1.06
N ILE A 141 5.91 13.29 1.03
CA ILE A 141 5.05 12.89 2.15
C ILE A 141 5.57 11.60 2.79
N GLU A 142 5.72 10.53 2.00
CA GLU A 142 6.02 9.18 2.51
C GLU A 142 6.92 8.44 1.52
N ILE A 143 7.86 7.62 2.02
CA ILE A 143 8.61 6.66 1.21
C ILE A 143 8.15 5.27 1.59
N ASN A 144 7.54 4.58 0.63
CA ASN A 144 7.03 3.23 0.76
C ASN A 144 7.95 2.24 0.03
N PRO A 145 8.00 0.97 0.47
CA PRO A 145 8.77 -0.07 -0.22
C PRO A 145 8.32 -0.33 -1.67
N TRP A 146 9.20 -0.89 -2.50
CA TRP A 146 8.88 -1.25 -3.88
C TRP A 146 8.20 -2.62 -4.02
N GLY A 147 7.10 -2.67 -4.76
CA GLY A 147 6.53 -3.91 -5.28
C GLY A 147 5.32 -4.46 -4.51
N PRO A 148 4.62 -5.44 -5.12
CA PRO A 148 3.32 -5.94 -4.65
C PRO A 148 3.37 -6.69 -3.30
N TYR A 149 4.55 -7.13 -2.85
CA TYR A 149 4.69 -7.95 -1.64
C TYR A 149 5.07 -7.14 -0.40
N LEU A 150 5.37 -5.85 -0.57
CA LEU A 150 5.89 -5.00 0.50
C LEU A 150 4.86 -3.95 0.95
N GLY A 151 3.57 -4.27 0.81
CA GLY A 151 2.47 -3.47 1.37
C GLY A 151 2.09 -2.19 0.60
N SER A 152 2.82 -1.84 -0.45
CA SER A 152 2.56 -0.62 -1.23
C SER A 152 1.39 -0.80 -2.19
N GLY A 153 0.31 -0.04 -1.97
CA GLY A 153 -0.86 -0.04 -2.85
C GLY A 153 -0.54 0.45 -4.27
N SER A 154 -1.13 -0.17 -5.28
CA SER A 154 -0.83 0.07 -6.69
C SER A 154 -1.66 1.18 -7.35
N LEU A 155 -2.75 1.63 -6.70
CA LEU A 155 -3.66 2.69 -7.18
C LEU A 155 -4.10 2.48 -8.64
N LEU A 156 -3.88 3.46 -9.53
CA LEU A 156 -4.26 3.39 -10.95
C LEU A 156 -3.33 2.49 -11.79
N PHE A 157 -2.33 1.87 -11.18
CA PHE A 157 -1.49 0.86 -11.81
C PHE A 157 -1.79 -0.51 -11.21
N HIS A 158 -1.47 -1.55 -11.96
CA HIS A 158 -1.46 -2.92 -11.49
C HIS A 158 -0.04 -3.47 -11.54
N TRP A 159 0.47 -3.96 -10.40
CA TRP A 159 1.87 -4.38 -10.27
C TRP A 159 2.30 -5.44 -11.30
N LEU A 160 1.38 -6.32 -11.71
CA LEU A 160 1.67 -7.41 -12.64
C LEU A 160 1.41 -6.98 -14.10
N ASP A 161 0.28 -6.37 -14.37
CA ASP A 161 -0.14 -6.09 -15.75
C ASP A 161 0.58 -4.84 -16.31
N ASP A 162 0.93 -3.88 -15.45
CA ASP A 162 1.73 -2.72 -15.82
C ASP A 162 3.23 -2.93 -15.55
N SER A 163 3.67 -4.18 -15.32
CA SER A 163 5.08 -4.48 -15.01
C SER A 163 6.06 -3.95 -16.06
N GLN A 164 5.67 -3.91 -17.34
CA GLN A 164 6.51 -3.34 -18.41
C GLN A 164 6.68 -1.81 -18.29
N ILE A 165 5.67 -1.12 -17.72
CA ILE A 165 5.74 0.31 -17.42
C ILE A 165 6.58 0.52 -16.17
N LEU A 166 6.29 -0.23 -15.10
CA LEU A 166 6.88 -0.05 -13.78
C LEU A 166 8.35 -0.53 -13.70
N LEU A 167 8.73 -1.57 -14.44
CA LEU A 167 10.07 -2.18 -14.42
C LEU A 167 10.93 -1.83 -15.63
N SER A 168 10.58 -0.76 -16.35
CA SER A 168 11.25 -0.45 -17.60
C SER A 168 12.75 -0.26 -17.40
N SER A 169 13.53 -1.03 -18.16
CA SER A 169 15.00 -1.07 -18.12
C SER A 169 15.67 -0.11 -19.10
N GLN A 170 14.88 0.61 -19.91
CA GLN A 170 15.40 1.50 -20.93
C GLN A 170 15.84 2.83 -20.31
N SER A 171 16.98 3.37 -20.75
CA SER A 171 17.52 4.64 -20.23
C SER A 171 16.72 5.87 -20.68
N THR A 172 15.78 5.71 -21.61
CA THR A 172 14.97 6.78 -22.23
C THR A 172 13.50 6.74 -21.82
N VAL A 173 13.19 6.19 -20.64
CA VAL A 173 11.81 5.93 -20.25
C VAL A 173 11.02 7.23 -20.08
N LYS A 174 9.95 7.34 -20.86
CA LYS A 174 8.87 8.29 -20.63
C LYS A 174 8.18 7.89 -19.32
N THR A 175 8.14 8.81 -18.36
CA THR A 175 7.34 8.64 -17.15
C THR A 175 5.86 8.59 -17.54
N VAL A 176 5.16 7.52 -17.17
CA VAL A 176 3.72 7.38 -17.44
C VAL A 176 2.92 7.99 -16.30
N VAL A 177 2.05 8.94 -16.60
CA VAL A 177 1.15 9.54 -15.61
C VAL A 177 -0.26 9.02 -15.85
N ARG A 178 -0.92 8.54 -14.79
CA ARG A 178 -2.33 8.13 -14.83
C ARG A 178 -3.18 9.00 -13.91
N LEU A 179 -4.30 9.44 -14.47
CA LEU A 179 -5.34 10.26 -13.87
C LEU A 179 -6.67 9.55 -14.08
N VAL A 180 -7.63 9.76 -13.19
CA VAL A 180 -9.01 9.31 -13.42
C VAL A 180 -9.64 10.25 -14.43
N GLU A 181 -10.10 9.76 -15.59
CA GLU A 181 -10.72 10.58 -16.65
C GLU A 181 -11.94 11.40 -16.16
N PRO A 182 -12.20 12.62 -16.71
CA PRO A 182 -13.34 13.40 -16.27
C PRO A 182 -14.56 12.88 -17.00
N PHE A 183 -15.68 12.78 -16.31
CA PHE A 183 -16.91 12.36 -16.99
C PHE A 183 -17.40 13.49 -17.90
N LEU A 184 -17.23 13.32 -19.21
CA LEU A 184 -17.61 14.30 -20.24
C LEU A 184 -19.09 14.18 -20.69
N GLY A 185 -19.87 13.28 -20.08
CA GLY A 185 -21.28 13.12 -20.41
C GLY A 185 -22.15 14.28 -19.91
N ALA A 186 -23.24 14.58 -20.63
CA ALA A 186 -24.21 15.63 -20.26
C ALA A 186 -25.00 15.36 -18.96
N GLY A 187 -24.65 14.32 -18.21
CA GLY A 187 -25.16 14.05 -16.87
C GLY A 187 -23.98 13.96 -15.91
N SER A 188 -24.17 14.36 -14.65
CA SER A 188 -23.16 14.07 -13.64
C SER A 188 -22.91 12.56 -13.62
N PRO A 189 -21.64 12.09 -13.61
CA PRO A 189 -21.38 10.68 -13.37
C PRO A 189 -22.09 10.27 -12.09
N PRO A 190 -22.58 9.03 -11.97
CA PRO A 190 -23.05 8.56 -10.69
C PRO A 190 -21.88 8.69 -9.71
N THR A 191 -21.96 9.65 -8.79
CA THR A 191 -21.00 9.80 -7.71
C THR A 191 -21.09 8.50 -6.92
N LEU A 192 -20.11 7.62 -7.10
CA LEU A 192 -20.04 6.41 -6.32
C LEU A 192 -19.83 6.83 -4.88
N SER A 193 -20.76 6.46 -4.00
CA SER A 193 -20.49 6.51 -2.58
C SER A 193 -19.22 5.71 -2.29
N ARG A 194 -18.49 6.07 -1.23
CA ARG A 194 -17.31 5.32 -0.80
C ARG A 194 -17.61 3.81 -0.69
N ARG A 195 -18.80 3.46 -0.20
CA ARG A 195 -19.27 2.08 -0.11
C ARG A 195 -19.39 1.44 -1.49
N GLN A 196 -20.00 2.10 -2.46
CA GLN A 196 -20.08 1.58 -3.84
C GLN A 196 -18.70 1.46 -4.49
N ALA A 197 -17.81 2.44 -4.30
CA ALA A 197 -16.44 2.34 -4.80
C ALA A 197 -15.68 1.18 -4.13
N TYR A 198 -15.88 0.98 -2.82
CA TYR A 198 -15.32 -0.14 -2.07
C TYR A 198 -15.91 -1.48 -2.50
N GLU A 199 -17.23 -1.56 -2.73
CA GLU A 199 -17.90 -2.74 -3.25
C GLU A 199 -17.42 -3.04 -4.68
N ILE A 200 -17.34 -2.07 -5.58
CA ILE A 200 -16.78 -2.29 -6.93
C ILE A 200 -15.33 -2.76 -6.84
N GLY A 201 -14.52 -2.10 -6.00
CA GLY A 201 -13.11 -2.40 -5.83
C GLY A 201 -12.80 -3.64 -5.01
N ARG A 202 -13.77 -4.31 -4.36
CA ARG A 202 -13.56 -5.54 -3.55
C ARG A 202 -14.51 -6.68 -3.82
N ALA A 203 -15.77 -6.41 -4.19
CA ALA A 203 -16.80 -7.44 -4.37
C ALA A 203 -16.40 -8.48 -5.42
N ASN A 204 -15.53 -8.09 -6.36
CA ASN A 204 -14.97 -8.99 -7.33
C ASN A 204 -13.47 -9.22 -7.18
N VAL A 205 -12.75 -8.65 -6.19
CA VAL A 205 -11.29 -8.88 -6.11
C VAL A 205 -10.95 -10.36 -6.04
N VAL A 206 -11.66 -11.13 -5.21
CA VAL A 206 -11.44 -12.59 -5.16
C VAL A 206 -11.79 -13.24 -6.50
N LYS A 207 -12.89 -12.84 -7.15
CA LYS A 207 -13.33 -13.40 -8.44
C LYS A 207 -12.43 -13.00 -9.61
N ASP A 208 -11.89 -11.79 -9.59
CA ASP A 208 -11.02 -11.21 -10.61
C ASP A 208 -9.60 -11.74 -10.43
N GLU A 209 -9.09 -11.85 -9.20
CA GLU A 209 -7.85 -12.57 -8.89
C GLU A 209 -7.98 -14.04 -9.29
N LEU A 210 -9.11 -14.69 -8.97
CA LEU A 210 -9.41 -16.06 -9.41
C LEU A 210 -9.40 -16.15 -10.94
N ARG A 211 -10.10 -15.24 -11.64
CA ARG A 211 -10.10 -15.19 -13.11
C ARG A 211 -8.70 -14.98 -13.68
N CYS A 212 -7.88 -14.13 -13.06
CA CYS A 212 -6.49 -13.92 -13.43
C CYS A 212 -5.64 -15.18 -13.21
N LEU A 213 -5.87 -15.90 -12.11
CA LEU A 213 -5.23 -17.19 -11.86
C LEU A 213 -5.68 -18.24 -12.88
N GLU A 214 -6.97 -18.32 -13.20
CA GLU A 214 -7.53 -19.24 -14.20
C GLU A 214 -6.97 -18.96 -15.59
N ALA A 215 -6.95 -17.68 -16.02
CA ALA A 215 -6.40 -17.26 -17.31
C ALA A 215 -4.90 -17.57 -17.46
N ARG A 216 -4.20 -17.79 -16.34
CA ARG A 216 -2.78 -18.15 -16.30
C ARG A 216 -2.55 -19.64 -16.03
N ASP A 217 -3.60 -20.45 -15.98
CA ASP A 217 -3.54 -21.87 -15.58
C ASP A 217 -2.88 -22.08 -14.20
N LEU A 218 -3.17 -21.17 -13.27
CA LEU A 218 -2.66 -21.14 -11.91
C LEU A 218 -3.73 -21.41 -10.85
N ALA A 219 -5.03 -21.27 -11.17
CA ALA A 219 -6.10 -21.41 -10.17
C ALA A 219 -6.11 -22.79 -9.50
N SER A 220 -6.10 -23.86 -10.29
CA SER A 220 -6.03 -25.24 -9.78
C SER A 220 -4.76 -25.53 -8.99
N LYS A 221 -3.66 -24.82 -9.28
CA LYS A 221 -2.36 -25.01 -8.61
C LYS A 221 -2.27 -24.22 -7.31
N VAL A 222 -2.75 -22.98 -7.27
CA VAL A 222 -2.70 -22.09 -6.11
C VAL A 222 -3.81 -22.38 -5.10
N LEU A 223 -4.96 -22.85 -5.57
CA LEU A 223 -6.16 -23.07 -4.75
C LEU A 223 -6.36 -24.53 -4.35
N CYS A 224 -5.63 -25.48 -4.95
CA CYS A 224 -5.60 -26.85 -4.45
C CYS A 224 -5.14 -26.83 -2.98
N PRO A 225 -5.91 -27.37 -2.02
CA PRO A 225 -5.60 -27.26 -0.59
C PRO A 225 -4.19 -27.72 -0.23
N VAL A 226 -3.71 -28.82 -0.84
CA VAL A 226 -2.37 -29.37 -0.60
C VAL A 226 -1.28 -28.44 -1.11
N ASN A 227 -1.46 -27.85 -2.29
CA ASN A 227 -0.51 -26.92 -2.87
C ASN A 227 -0.55 -25.56 -2.17
N HIS A 228 -1.74 -25.10 -1.77
CA HIS A 228 -1.93 -23.89 -0.99
C HIS A 228 -1.25 -24.03 0.37
N GLU A 229 -1.49 -25.14 1.08
CA GLU A 229 -0.84 -25.45 2.35
C GLU A 229 0.68 -25.55 2.18
N THR A 230 1.17 -26.19 1.13
CA THR A 230 2.59 -26.27 0.80
C THR A 230 3.17 -24.87 0.53
N PHE A 231 2.46 -24.02 -0.22
CA PHE A 231 2.83 -22.64 -0.52
C PHE A 231 2.90 -21.79 0.76
N MET A 232 1.89 -21.89 1.63
CA MET A 232 1.83 -21.19 2.90
C MET A 232 2.85 -21.71 3.93
N ARG A 233 3.31 -22.96 3.78
CA ARG A 233 4.38 -23.57 4.58
C ARG A 233 5.78 -23.30 4.04
N MET A 234 5.91 -22.79 2.81
CA MET A 234 7.23 -22.40 2.31
C MET A 234 7.79 -21.35 3.28
N PRO A 235 9.00 -21.55 3.83
CA PRO A 235 9.59 -20.55 4.68
C PRO A 235 9.66 -19.24 3.89
N LEU A 236 9.00 -18.20 4.40
CA LEU A 236 9.27 -16.82 4.00
C LEU A 236 10.73 -16.61 4.36
N SER A 237 11.62 -16.83 3.39
CA SER A 237 13.05 -16.92 3.65
C SER A 237 13.47 -15.64 4.35
N GLY A 238 13.83 -15.77 5.62
CA GLY A 238 14.34 -14.68 6.41
C GLY A 238 15.53 -14.03 5.72
N ARG A 239 15.34 -12.75 5.36
CA ARG A 239 16.31 -11.64 5.28
C ARG A 239 17.65 -11.79 4.54
N SER A 240 18.01 -12.90 3.90
CA SER A 240 19.27 -12.94 3.11
C SER A 240 19.32 -14.03 2.02
N CYS A 241 18.62 -13.85 0.89
CA CYS A 241 19.07 -14.33 -0.44
C CYS A 241 18.01 -14.05 -1.51
N GLY A 242 18.29 -13.11 -2.41
CA GLY A 242 17.64 -12.97 -3.72
C GLY A 242 16.15 -12.64 -3.71
N VAL A 243 15.76 -11.64 -4.50
CA VAL A 243 14.36 -11.31 -4.78
C VAL A 243 13.66 -12.56 -5.34
N THR A 244 12.87 -13.26 -4.53
CA THR A 244 11.89 -14.21 -5.06
C THR A 244 10.59 -13.46 -5.28
N THR A 245 10.41 -12.93 -6.48
CA THR A 245 9.09 -12.44 -6.92
C THR A 245 8.03 -13.54 -6.73
N ARG A 246 6.73 -13.21 -6.67
CA ARG A 246 5.65 -14.24 -6.78
C ARG A 246 5.86 -15.08 -8.03
N SER A 247 6.40 -14.51 -9.12
CA SER A 247 6.79 -15.28 -10.30
C SER A 247 7.92 -16.28 -10.04
N ALA A 248 8.93 -15.97 -9.22
CA ALA A 248 9.98 -16.90 -8.82
C ALA A 248 9.47 -17.96 -7.82
N GLY A 249 8.59 -17.57 -6.89
CA GLY A 249 7.88 -18.52 -6.01
C GLY A 249 6.99 -19.48 -6.80
N LEU A 250 6.22 -18.95 -7.77
CA LEU A 250 5.43 -19.75 -8.71
C LEU A 250 6.32 -20.62 -9.61
N ALA A 251 7.46 -20.12 -10.09
CA ALA A 251 8.38 -20.91 -10.90
C ALA A 251 8.99 -22.10 -10.13
N ARG A 252 9.14 -21.98 -8.79
CA ARG A 252 9.51 -23.11 -7.91
C ARG A 252 8.36 -24.09 -7.68
N PHE A 253 7.12 -23.66 -7.93
CA PHE A 253 5.89 -24.44 -7.78
C PHE A 253 5.45 -25.13 -9.08
N LEU A 254 5.89 -24.62 -10.23
CA LEU A 254 5.66 -25.23 -11.52
C LEU A 254 6.61 -26.42 -11.68
N PRO A 255 6.13 -27.61 -12.10
CA PRO A 255 7.02 -28.73 -12.36
C PRO A 255 8.06 -28.32 -13.41
N HIS A 256 9.31 -28.70 -13.19
CA HIS A 256 10.32 -28.56 -14.25
C HIS A 256 9.82 -29.31 -15.49
N PRO A 257 10.06 -28.78 -16.71
CA PRO A 257 9.69 -29.49 -17.94
C PRO A 257 10.35 -30.88 -17.94
N GLY A 258 9.60 -31.91 -17.52
CA GLY A 258 10.14 -33.26 -17.30
C GLY A 258 9.56 -34.04 -16.11
N GLU A 259 8.94 -33.39 -15.12
CA GLU A 259 8.35 -34.08 -13.97
C GLU A 259 6.84 -34.33 -14.17
N ILE A 260 6.48 -35.60 -14.40
CA ILE A 260 5.08 -36.04 -14.52
C ILE A 260 4.51 -36.25 -13.12
N ALA A 261 3.56 -35.41 -12.70
CA ALA A 261 2.91 -35.50 -11.39
C ALA A 261 1.85 -36.61 -11.36
N GLY A 262 1.97 -37.53 -10.40
CA GLY A 262 0.94 -38.52 -10.05
C GLY A 262 -0.24 -37.88 -9.32
N GLN A 263 -1.45 -38.32 -9.65
CA GLN A 263 -2.72 -37.78 -9.17
C GLN A 263 -2.96 -38.01 -7.66
N ALA A 264 -3.39 -36.96 -6.96
CA ALA A 264 -4.04 -37.05 -5.65
C ALA A 264 -5.43 -36.42 -5.74
N THR A 265 -6.46 -37.16 -5.35
CA THR A 265 -7.87 -36.74 -5.26
C THR A 265 -8.24 -36.41 -3.82
N LEU A 266 -8.88 -35.26 -3.58
CA LEU A 266 -9.53 -34.93 -2.31
C LEU A 266 -10.88 -34.22 -2.55
N ASP A 267 -11.88 -34.65 -1.78
CA ASP A 267 -13.25 -34.16 -1.70
C ASP A 267 -13.36 -32.87 -0.86
N GLU A 268 -14.24 -31.95 -1.25
CA GLU A 268 -14.54 -30.69 -0.55
C GLU A 268 -16.02 -30.61 -0.12
N THR A 269 -16.29 -30.24 1.14
CA THR A 269 -17.56 -29.57 1.55
C THR A 269 -17.35 -28.65 2.76
N GLY A 270 -17.91 -27.42 2.73
CA GLY A 270 -18.40 -26.72 3.94
C GLY A 270 -18.15 -25.20 4.12
N SER A 271 -19.12 -24.36 3.66
CA SER A 271 -19.81 -23.19 4.29
C SER A 271 -19.08 -22.02 5.02
N SER A 272 -19.61 -20.79 4.86
CA SER A 272 -18.95 -19.48 5.05
C SER A 272 -19.43 -18.56 6.20
N ASP A 273 -20.15 -19.05 7.21
CA ASP A 273 -20.70 -18.20 8.29
C ASP A 273 -20.03 -18.40 9.67
N GLU A 274 -19.05 -19.32 9.78
CA GLU A 274 -18.31 -19.57 11.05
C GLU A 274 -17.11 -18.64 11.26
N ASP A 275 -16.70 -17.88 10.24
CA ASP A 275 -15.41 -17.18 10.21
C ASP A 275 -15.36 -15.94 11.13
N ASP A 276 -16.46 -15.19 11.28
CA ASP A 276 -16.45 -13.97 12.10
C ASP A 276 -16.45 -14.26 13.62
N ALA A 277 -17.07 -15.36 14.03
CA ALA A 277 -17.05 -15.83 15.42
C ALA A 277 -15.70 -16.50 15.78
N ALA A 278 -15.04 -17.13 14.81
CA ALA A 278 -13.72 -17.73 14.97
C ALA A 278 -12.63 -16.67 15.21
N ILE A 279 -12.74 -15.49 14.60
CA ILE A 279 -11.75 -14.40 14.76
C ILE A 279 -11.78 -13.80 16.17
N ILE A 280 -12.97 -13.55 16.74
CA ILE A 280 -13.12 -12.96 18.09
C ILE A 280 -12.75 -13.97 19.19
N SER A 281 -13.01 -15.26 18.95
CA SER A 281 -12.63 -16.34 19.86
C SER A 281 -11.18 -16.80 19.70
N HIS A 282 -10.46 -16.27 18.69
CA HIS A 282 -9.11 -16.70 18.38
C HIS A 282 -8.15 -16.45 19.57
N PRO A 283 -7.38 -17.46 20.01
CA PRO A 283 -6.50 -17.35 21.19
C PRO A 283 -5.51 -16.18 21.16
N ARG A 284 -5.03 -15.79 19.96
CA ARG A 284 -4.21 -14.57 19.82
C ARG A 284 -4.96 -13.29 20.21
N PHE A 285 -6.24 -13.16 19.85
CA PHE A 285 -7.02 -11.95 20.11
C PHE A 285 -7.28 -11.76 21.62
N ARG A 286 -7.59 -12.85 22.33
CA ARG A 286 -7.75 -12.82 23.80
C ARG A 286 -6.45 -12.52 24.55
N LYS A 287 -5.32 -13.03 24.06
CA LYS A 287 -3.99 -12.77 24.66
C LYS A 287 -3.57 -11.30 24.52
N LEU A 288 -3.95 -10.64 23.43
CA LEU A 288 -3.68 -9.21 23.23
C LEU A 288 -4.50 -8.33 24.18
N GLN A 289 -5.76 -8.70 24.41
CA GLN A 289 -6.64 -7.96 25.32
C GLN A 289 -6.17 -8.05 26.79
N SER A 290 -5.59 -9.17 27.21
CA SER A 290 -5.05 -9.32 28.57
C SER A 290 -3.72 -8.57 28.79
N LEU A 291 -2.82 -8.58 27.80
CA LEU A 291 -1.50 -7.94 27.90
C LEU A 291 -1.57 -6.40 27.89
N TRP A 292 -2.64 -5.84 27.31
CA TRP A 292 -2.94 -4.41 27.40
C TRP A 292 -3.19 -3.96 28.84
N ILE A 293 -3.92 -4.77 29.62
CA ILE A 293 -4.29 -4.43 31.00
C ILE A 293 -3.05 -4.43 31.91
N GLU A 294 -1.99 -5.16 31.54
CA GLU A 294 -0.83 -5.42 32.40
C GLU A 294 0.40 -4.52 32.14
N SER A 295 0.53 -3.88 30.96
CA SER A 295 1.79 -3.25 30.51
C SER A 295 1.87 -1.73 30.71
N GLY A 296 1.53 -1.22 31.90
CA GLY A 296 1.44 0.21 32.24
C GLY A 296 2.70 1.10 32.11
N GLU A 297 3.58 0.90 31.13
CA GLU A 297 4.76 1.71 30.89
C GLU A 297 4.93 2.04 29.39
N TRP A 298 4.60 3.27 29.00
CA TRP A 298 5.01 3.86 27.73
C TRP A 298 5.55 5.27 27.98
N GLN A 299 6.75 5.57 27.51
CA GLN A 299 7.29 6.94 27.50
C GLN A 299 6.95 7.64 26.19
N VAL A 300 6.20 8.72 26.28
CA VAL A 300 5.92 9.65 25.17
C VAL A 300 6.95 10.77 25.23
N VAL A 301 7.78 10.90 24.19
CA VAL A 301 8.66 12.07 24.02
C VAL A 301 7.92 13.07 23.14
N ALA A 302 7.39 14.13 23.75
CA ALA A 302 6.76 15.25 23.06
C ALA A 302 7.60 16.51 23.27
N ASP A 303 8.12 17.09 22.19
CA ASP A 303 8.62 18.46 22.16
C ASP A 303 7.53 19.39 21.59
N ALA A 304 7.45 20.60 22.13
CA ALA A 304 6.21 21.34 22.31
C ALA A 304 5.59 22.09 21.09
N GLN A 305 4.25 22.22 21.16
CA GLN A 305 3.36 23.31 20.71
C GLN A 305 3.07 23.54 19.20
N PHE A 306 2.39 22.60 18.54
CA PHE A 306 1.43 22.88 17.43
C PHE A 306 0.37 21.76 17.39
N PRO A 307 -0.82 21.95 16.78
CA PRO A 307 -1.76 20.85 16.57
C PRO A 307 -1.10 19.76 15.71
N ILE A 308 -1.20 18.54 16.19
CA ILE A 308 -0.43 17.38 15.71
C ILE A 308 -1.34 16.52 14.81
N ALA A 309 -0.79 15.95 13.74
CA ALA A 309 -1.39 14.85 12.99
C ALA A 309 -0.58 13.57 13.18
N VAL A 310 -1.28 12.43 13.15
CA VAL A 310 -0.74 11.07 13.24
C VAL A 310 -0.95 10.35 11.92
#